data_AF-A0A951CG81-F1
#
_entry.id   AF-A0A951CG81-F1
#
_cell.length_a   1.000
_cell.length_b   1.000
_cell.length_c   1.000
_cell.angle_alpha   90.00
_cell.angle_beta   90.00
_cell.angle_gamma   90.00
#
_symmetry.space_group_name_H-M   'P 1'
#
loop_
_entity.id
_entity.type
_entity.pdbx_description
1 polymer ?
#
loop_
_entity_poly.entity_id
_entity_poly.type
_entity_poly.pdbx_seq_one_letter_code
_entity_poly.pdbx_strand_id
1 'polypeptide(L)'
;MDSFTAEDEHLDFSPQEFIPPRDRSNGNSRYSTGPRSPDGKAASSQNARTHGCCSKALLLPGESQDDFDDLHDRWISACQPDIPAATELVEKLIV
;
A
#
# COMPACT_ATOMS: atom_id res chain seq x y z
N MET A 1 -24.57 3.24 54.25
CA MET A 1 -23.90 4.38 53.58
C MET A 1 -22.59 4.64 54.32
N ASP A 2 -21.45 4.05 53.99
CA ASP A 2 -21.08 3.06 52.99
C ASP A 2 -19.93 2.24 53.56
N SER A 3 -20.06 0.91 53.51
CA SER A 3 -19.00 -0.05 53.82
C SER A 3 -18.06 -0.06 52.63
N PHE A 4 -16.96 0.70 52.69
CA PHE A 4 -15.88 0.59 51.71
C PHE A 4 -14.98 -0.58 52.13
N THR A 5 -15.38 -1.77 51.71
CA THR A 5 -14.57 -2.99 51.80
C THR A 5 -13.35 -2.78 50.90
N ALA A 6 -12.19 -2.48 51.50
CA ALA A 6 -10.93 -2.53 50.78
C ALA A 6 -10.54 -4.01 50.65
N GLU A 7 -11.16 -4.69 49.70
CA GLU A 7 -10.62 -5.96 49.20
C GLU A 7 -9.37 -5.59 48.42
N ASP A 8 -8.24 -5.94 49.03
CA ASP A 8 -6.89 -5.85 48.49
C ASP A 8 -6.85 -6.66 47.18
N GLU A 9 -7.11 -5.97 46.06
CA GLU A 9 -6.99 -6.53 44.72
C GLU A 9 -5.50 -6.73 44.43
N HIS A 10 -4.97 -7.84 44.94
CA HIS A 10 -3.62 -8.30 44.66
C HIS A 10 -3.56 -8.75 43.19
N LEU A 11 -3.45 -7.77 42.29
CA LEU A 11 -3.25 -7.99 40.87
C LEU A 11 -1.92 -8.73 40.69
N ASP A 12 -2.03 -10.00 40.30
CA ASP A 12 -0.91 -10.86 39.92
C ASP A 12 -0.27 -10.33 38.64
N PHE A 13 0.66 -9.38 38.80
CA PHE A 13 1.55 -8.92 37.74
C PHE A 13 2.66 -9.95 37.51
N SER A 14 2.28 -11.17 37.12
CA SER A 14 3.22 -12.11 36.52
C SER A 14 3.78 -11.49 35.23
N PRO A 15 5.11 -11.39 35.05
CA PRO A 15 5.69 -10.85 33.83
C PRO A 15 5.16 -11.61 32.61
N GLN A 16 4.53 -10.89 31.68
CA GLN A 16 4.10 -11.45 30.42
C GLN A 16 5.33 -12.03 29.71
N GLU A 17 5.39 -13.35 29.57
CA GLU A 17 6.43 -14.06 28.83
C GLU A 17 6.63 -13.37 27.48
N PHE A 18 7.85 -12.87 27.25
CA PHE A 18 8.21 -12.22 26.00
C PHE A 18 8.03 -13.22 24.85
N ILE A 19 6.98 -13.05 24.04
CA ILE A 19 6.77 -13.84 22.83
C ILE A 19 7.66 -13.23 21.75
N PRO A 20 8.78 -13.87 21.34
CA PRO A 20 9.61 -13.32 20.29
C PRO A 20 8.80 -13.22 18.99
N PRO A 21 9.05 -12.20 18.15
CA PRO A 21 8.41 -12.12 16.84
C PRO A 21 8.69 -13.43 16.08
N ARG A 22 7.63 -14.05 15.53
CA ARG A 22 7.79 -15.23 14.67
C ARG A 22 8.76 -14.89 13.55
N ASP A 23 9.92 -15.52 13.59
CA ASP A 23 10.89 -15.50 12.50
C ASP A 23 10.21 -16.07 11.24
N ARG A 24 9.85 -15.16 10.32
CA ARG A 24 9.21 -15.51 9.05
C ARG A 24 10.17 -16.17 8.04
N SER A 25 11.46 -16.29 8.35
CA SER A 25 12.50 -16.51 7.33
C SER A 25 12.93 -17.96 7.09
N ASN A 26 12.59 -18.92 7.96
CA ASN A 26 13.34 -20.20 7.94
C ASN A 26 12.58 -21.45 7.47
N GLY A 27 11.25 -21.42 7.32
CA GLY A 27 10.46 -22.56 6.81
C GLY A 27 9.87 -22.35 5.41
N ASN A 28 9.28 -21.17 5.20
CA ASN A 28 8.52 -20.84 3.98
C ASN A 28 9.44 -20.51 2.78
N SER A 29 10.69 -20.12 3.05
CA SER A 29 11.69 -19.77 2.03
C SER A 29 12.24 -21.01 1.29
N ARG A 30 12.26 -22.18 1.93
CA ARG A 30 12.76 -23.43 1.31
C ARG A 30 11.81 -23.98 0.24
N TYR A 31 10.52 -23.62 0.32
CA TYR A 31 9.49 -24.02 -0.65
C TYR A 31 9.07 -22.90 -1.61
N SER A 32 9.19 -21.63 -1.21
CA SER A 32 8.88 -20.48 -2.07
C SER A 32 10.09 -20.12 -2.94
N THR A 33 10.40 -20.97 -3.91
CA THR A 33 11.32 -20.62 -4.98
C THR A 33 10.54 -19.86 -6.05
N GLY A 34 10.40 -18.54 -5.84
CA GLY A 34 9.82 -17.65 -6.83
C GLY A 34 10.37 -17.91 -8.24
N PRO A 35 9.62 -17.55 -9.29
CA PRO A 35 9.89 -18.04 -10.64
C PRO A 35 11.31 -17.74 -11.10
N ARG A 36 12.02 -18.79 -11.54
CA ARG A 36 13.42 -18.72 -11.96
C ARG A 36 13.59 -18.48 -13.46
N SER A 37 12.56 -18.75 -14.26
CA SER A 37 12.56 -18.49 -15.70
C SER A 37 12.24 -17.03 -16.01
N PRO A 38 12.73 -16.48 -17.12
CA PRO A 38 12.34 -15.16 -17.61
C PRO A 38 10.81 -15.04 -17.75
N ASP A 39 10.17 -16.05 -18.33
CA ASP A 39 8.71 -16.10 -18.52
C ASP A 39 7.96 -16.14 -17.18
N GLY A 40 8.46 -16.92 -16.22
CA GLY A 40 7.87 -17.00 -14.89
C GLY A 40 8.01 -15.68 -14.12
N LYS A 41 9.14 -14.97 -14.28
CA LYS A 41 9.33 -13.63 -13.71
C LYS A 41 8.40 -12.62 -14.36
N ALA A 42 8.22 -12.68 -15.68
CA ALA A 42 7.29 -11.82 -16.42
C ALA A 42 5.83 -12.08 -16.06
N ALA A 43 5.47 -13.31 -15.73
CA ALA A 43 4.15 -13.65 -15.20
C ALA A 43 3.99 -13.13 -13.76
N SER A 44 4.99 -13.37 -12.90
CA SER A 44 4.95 -12.93 -11.50
C SER A 44 5.01 -11.42 -11.33
N SER A 45 5.65 -10.66 -12.24
CA SER A 45 5.64 -9.20 -12.22
C SER A 45 4.27 -8.60 -12.52
N GLN A 46 3.34 -9.41 -13.03
CA GLN A 46 1.97 -9.04 -13.31
C GLN A 46 0.98 -9.46 -12.20
N ASN A 47 1.45 -10.08 -11.11
CA ASN A 47 0.58 -10.57 -10.03
C ASN A 47 -0.16 -9.45 -9.27
N ALA A 48 0.29 -8.19 -9.38
CA ALA A 48 -0.33 -7.03 -8.72
C ALA A 48 -1.25 -6.20 -9.64
N ARG A 49 -1.77 -6.77 -10.73
CA ARG A 49 -2.64 -6.06 -11.67
C ARG A 49 -4.09 -5.92 -11.21
N THR A 50 -4.49 -6.56 -10.11
CA THR A 50 -5.87 -6.54 -9.60
C THR A 50 -6.38 -5.14 -9.25
N HIS A 51 -5.50 -4.23 -8.84
CA HIS A 51 -5.88 -2.86 -8.46
C HIS A 51 -5.16 -1.77 -9.26
N GLY A 52 -4.28 -2.11 -10.20
CA GLY A 52 -3.56 -1.12 -11.02
C GLY A 52 -2.58 -0.21 -10.27
N CYS A 53 -2.61 -0.14 -8.93
CA CYS A 53 -1.84 0.81 -8.13
C CYS A 53 -0.32 0.73 -8.26
N CYS A 54 0.22 -0.36 -8.81
CA CYS A 54 1.65 -0.51 -9.09
C CYS A 54 1.93 -0.74 -10.59
N SER A 55 0.96 -0.46 -11.45
CA SER A 55 1.12 -0.53 -12.90
C SER A 55 2.10 0.55 -13.35
N LYS A 56 3.04 0.19 -14.23
CA LYS A 56 3.88 1.17 -14.95
C LYS A 56 3.17 1.77 -16.16
N ALA A 57 2.02 1.19 -16.55
CA ALA A 57 1.21 1.73 -17.62
C ALA A 57 0.31 2.81 -17.04
N LEU A 58 0.35 3.99 -17.67
CA LEU A 58 -0.47 5.15 -17.34
C LEU A 58 -1.97 4.83 -17.48
N LEU A 59 -2.31 4.07 -18.52
CA LEU A 59 -3.66 3.55 -18.75
C LEU A 59 -3.66 2.03 -18.77
N LEU A 60 -4.63 1.43 -18.10
CA LEU A 60 -4.88 0.01 -18.09
C LEU A 60 -5.71 -0.41 -19.33
N PRO A 61 -5.67 -1.69 -19.73
CA PRO A 61 -6.51 -2.18 -20.81
C PRO A 61 -8.00 -1.96 -20.51
N GLY A 62 -8.66 -1.16 -21.35
CA GLY A 62 -10.07 -0.80 -21.21
C GLY A 62 -10.33 0.61 -20.67
N GLU A 63 -9.29 1.33 -20.24
CA GLU A 63 -9.38 2.77 -19.93
C GLU A 63 -9.26 3.60 -21.22
N SER A 64 -9.95 4.75 -21.25
CA SER A 64 -9.97 5.67 -22.38
C SER A 64 -8.91 6.76 -22.21
N GLN A 65 -8.17 7.05 -23.28
CA GLN A 65 -7.27 8.21 -23.32
C GLN A 65 -8.05 9.52 -23.22
N ASP A 66 -9.21 9.59 -23.88
CA ASP A 66 -10.05 10.81 -23.87
C ASP A 66 -10.53 11.16 -22.45
N ASP A 67 -10.91 10.15 -21.65
CA ASP A 67 -11.34 10.37 -20.26
C ASP A 67 -10.19 10.88 -19.38
N PHE A 68 -8.96 10.43 -19.66
CA PHE A 68 -7.75 10.90 -18.98
C PHE A 68 -7.41 12.34 -19.38
N ASP A 69 -7.50 12.67 -20.66
CA ASP A 69 -7.24 14.02 -21.16
C ASP A 69 -8.27 15.02 -20.59
N ASP A 70 -9.54 14.62 -20.52
CA ASP A 70 -10.61 15.39 -19.87
C ASP A 70 -10.35 15.63 -18.37
N LEU A 71 -9.81 14.63 -17.66
CA LEU A 71 -9.42 14.75 -16.27
C LEU A 71 -8.23 15.71 -16.12
N HIS A 72 -7.23 15.57 -16.98
CA HIS A 72 -6.05 16.41 -17.03
C HIS A 72 -6.42 17.88 -17.22
N ASP A 73 -7.22 18.19 -18.23
CA ASP A 73 -7.64 19.56 -18.55
C ASP A 73 -8.46 20.19 -17.42
N ARG A 74 -9.29 19.38 -16.73
CA ARG A 74 -10.06 19.84 -15.58
C ARG A 74 -9.17 20.26 -14.41
N TRP A 75 -8.10 19.51 -14.13
CA TRP A 75 -7.15 19.83 -13.07
C TRP A 75 -6.27 21.04 -13.41
N ILE A 76 -5.77 21.12 -14.65
CA ILE A 76 -5.02 22.29 -15.12
C ILE A 76 -5.89 23.55 -15.04
N SER A 77 -7.16 23.46 -15.46
CA SER A 77 -8.11 24.57 -15.38
C SER A 77 -8.44 24.97 -13.93
N ALA A 78 -8.55 24.01 -13.02
CA ALA A 78 -8.84 24.27 -11.61
C ALA A 78 -7.65 24.89 -10.85
N CYS A 79 -6.42 24.42 -11.12
CA CYS A 79 -5.23 24.88 -10.42
C CYS A 79 -4.64 26.16 -10.99
N GLN A 80 -4.90 26.48 -12.27
CA GLN A 80 -4.38 27.67 -12.97
C GLN A 80 -2.90 27.94 -12.67
N PRO A 81 -2.00 26.98 -12.92
CA PRO A 81 -0.59 27.15 -12.61
C PRO A 81 -0.01 28.30 -13.43
N ASP A 82 0.61 29.25 -12.74
CA ASP A 82 1.22 30.47 -13.30
C ASP A 82 2.73 30.31 -13.51
N ILE A 83 3.34 29.32 -12.87
CA ILE A 83 4.76 29.00 -12.97
C ILE A 83 4.99 27.56 -13.44
N PRO A 84 6.08 27.26 -14.19
CA PRO A 84 6.37 25.92 -14.68
C PRO A 84 6.43 24.84 -13.57
N ALA A 85 6.93 25.20 -12.39
CA ALA A 85 7.00 24.29 -11.25
C ALA A 85 5.60 23.88 -10.74
N ALA A 86 4.61 24.77 -10.84
CA ALA A 86 3.24 24.48 -10.46
C ALA A 86 2.59 23.52 -11.47
N THR A 87 2.87 23.69 -12.78
CA THR A 87 2.43 22.76 -13.81
C THR A 87 2.97 21.34 -13.56
N GLU A 88 4.28 21.21 -13.27
CA GLU A 88 4.90 19.92 -12.97
C GLU A 88 4.27 19.22 -11.76
N LEU A 89 3.87 19.99 -10.74
CA LEU A 89 3.19 19.46 -9.56
C LEU A 89 1.78 18.97 -9.89
N VAL A 90 1.03 19.69 -10.72
CA VAL A 90 -0.30 19.28 -11.16
C VAL A 90 -0.23 18.01 -12.00
N GLU A 91 0.74 17.91 -12.92
CA GLU A 91 0.97 16.69 -13.72
C GLU A 91 1.23 15.45 -12.84
N LYS A 92 2.06 15.59 -11.79
CA LYS A 92 2.36 14.50 -10.83
C LYS A 92 1.18 14.10 -9.94
N LEU A 93 0.13 14.91 -9.86
CA LEU A 93 -1.04 14.57 -9.05
C LEU A 93 -1.99 13.63 -9.79
N ILE A 94 -1.92 13.64 -11.13
CA ILE A 94 -2.80 12.90 -12.03
C ILE A 94 -2.18 11.55 -12.43
N VAL A 95 -0.85 11.40 -12.26
CA VAL A 95 -0.03 10.23 -12.66
C VAL A 95 0.66 9.60 -11.47
#